data_AF-A0A0G1FPX4-F1
#
_entry.id   AF-A0A0G1FPX4-F1
#
_cell.length_a   1.000
_cell.length_b   1.000
_cell.length_c   1.000
_cell.angle_alpha   90.00
_cell.angle_beta   90.00
_cell.angle_gamma   90.00
#
_symmetry.space_group_name_H-M   'P 1'
#
loop_
_entity.id
_entity.type
_entity.pdbx_description
1 polymer ?
#
loop_
_entity_poly.entity_id
_entity_poly.type
_entity_poly.pdbx_seq_one_letter_code
_entity_poly.pdbx_strand_id
1 'polypeptide(L)'
;MSMGKDIKIKNKSMIYAEGLVWQKAGSGKIYLGSKDTGKYLLTKPFWRHIVDILEKPQRIEAIARKMAQRAKRSIPEERAIHKVKIMILLMTKHGLIKKIDHISFGRDENRLLPRGTKPLWLKFFFHKLLLTIYVFLACLGLMMIIFSRYGLPKYADFFWHERLSISLLTFFIFSWIFGIMHELVHYWTAASQGIRAKIRLSYRLNFLVFETYNPDIFSVPKFWRLVIYLSGMVFDLILVFIFYLIIFLFPNQNLEIIHQFILIQWLTFLWQFLFFTRTDFYFVIKELVGVENLYTYAIKKIYSLITRQPFDHYLTRREIFFVNIYTFFFFSGTMFAIVRYSLYHLPITLKLATSGIGSLYLGYIESNSTEFLDGLIIISIQILAVTLLIYEVLKKYLPRLTLCPRRDLNPQP
;
A
#
# COMPACT_ATOMS: atom_id res chain seq x y z
N MET A 1 9.20 -13.25 20.29
CA MET A 1 10.50 -12.59 20.56
C MET A 1 11.31 -13.54 21.44
N SER A 2 12.33 -14.20 20.90
CA SER A 2 13.33 -14.95 21.69
C SER A 2 14.71 -14.80 21.02
N MET A 3 15.16 -13.55 20.88
CA MET A 3 16.45 -13.21 20.24
C MET A 3 17.51 -12.79 21.28
N GLY A 4 17.55 -13.50 22.41
CA GLY A 4 18.57 -13.32 23.45
C GLY A 4 19.55 -14.48 23.59
N LYS A 5 19.51 -15.49 22.70
CA LYS A 5 20.50 -16.57 22.70
C LYS A 5 21.59 -16.24 21.69
N ASP A 6 22.83 -16.06 22.14
CA ASP A 6 24.00 -15.99 21.27
C ASP A 6 24.11 -17.28 20.46
N ILE A 7 23.70 -17.21 19.19
CA ILE A 7 23.72 -18.36 18.29
C ILE A 7 25.18 -18.59 17.87
N LYS A 8 25.91 -19.45 18.60
CA LYS A 8 27.24 -19.91 18.21
C LYS A 8 27.13 -20.94 17.07
N ILE A 9 27.22 -20.45 15.84
CA ILE A 9 27.19 -21.28 14.63
C ILE A 9 28.57 -21.93 14.38
N LYS A 10 28.64 -23.27 14.49
CA LYS A 10 29.85 -24.07 14.21
C LYS A 10 29.92 -24.47 12.73
N ASN A 11 31.09 -24.86 12.23
CA ASN A 11 31.25 -25.27 10.83
C ASN A 11 30.42 -26.54 10.47
N LYS A 12 30.25 -27.43 11.45
CA LYS A 12 29.46 -28.65 11.34
C LYS A 12 27.97 -28.45 11.68
N SER A 13 27.54 -27.22 12.00
CA SER A 13 26.14 -26.95 12.34
C SER A 13 25.22 -27.29 11.16
N MET A 14 24.13 -27.97 11.49
CA MET A 14 23.12 -28.47 10.57
C MET A 14 22.02 -27.43 10.38
N ILE A 15 21.80 -27.00 9.14
CA ILE A 15 20.86 -25.92 8.83
C ILE A 15 19.60 -26.48 8.18
N TYR A 16 18.45 -26.11 8.73
CA TYR A 16 17.13 -26.46 8.23
C TYR A 16 16.40 -25.18 7.81
N ALA A 17 16.17 -25.03 6.51
CA ALA A 17 15.26 -24.03 5.96
C ALA A 17 14.08 -24.74 5.31
N GLU A 18 12.96 -24.05 5.16
CA GLU A 18 11.77 -24.64 4.52
C GLU A 18 11.04 -23.58 3.70
N GLY A 19 10.59 -23.98 2.51
CA GLY A 19 9.78 -23.14 1.63
C GLY A 19 10.51 -21.91 1.10
N LEU A 20 11.85 -21.95 1.02
CA LEU A 20 12.63 -20.85 0.46
C LEU A 20 12.29 -20.64 -1.01
N VAL A 21 12.10 -19.38 -1.38
CA VAL A 21 11.85 -18.95 -2.74
C VAL A 21 12.67 -17.72 -3.05
N TRP A 22 12.96 -17.49 -4.33
CA TRP A 22 13.58 -16.26 -4.77
C TRP A 22 12.89 -15.67 -6.00
N GLN A 23 12.94 -14.35 -6.11
CA GLN A 23 12.48 -13.61 -7.28
C GLN A 23 13.45 -12.48 -7.63
N LYS A 24 13.47 -12.09 -8.91
CA LYS A 24 14.21 -10.91 -9.34
C LYS A 24 13.60 -9.65 -8.70
N ALA A 25 14.46 -8.83 -8.11
CA ALA A 25 14.14 -7.50 -7.61
C ALA A 25 14.70 -6.43 -8.55
N GLY A 26 14.55 -5.17 -8.17
CA GLY A 26 15.15 -4.04 -8.85
C GLY A 26 16.68 -3.99 -8.77
N SER A 27 17.31 -3.25 -9.69
CA SER A 27 18.74 -2.86 -9.59
C SER A 27 19.72 -4.03 -9.43
N GLY A 28 19.45 -5.16 -10.09
CA GLY A 28 20.31 -6.35 -10.05
C GLY A 28 20.32 -7.07 -8.71
N LYS A 29 19.29 -6.88 -7.87
CA LYS A 29 19.10 -7.57 -6.59
C LYS A 29 18.06 -8.69 -6.72
N ILE A 30 17.92 -9.52 -5.69
CA ILE A 30 16.86 -10.53 -5.58
C ILE A 30 16.12 -10.40 -4.26
N TYR A 31 14.84 -10.77 -4.28
CA TYR A 31 14.10 -11.09 -3.07
C TYR A 31 14.35 -12.56 -2.75
N LEU A 32 14.86 -12.86 -1.56
CA LEU A 32 14.99 -14.20 -1.00
C LEU A 32 14.07 -14.30 0.21
N GLY A 33 13.12 -15.22 0.22
CA GLY A 33 12.17 -15.31 1.31
C GLY A 33 11.55 -16.69 1.47
N SER A 34 10.53 -16.79 2.30
CA SER A 34 9.74 -18.01 2.46
C SER A 34 8.26 -17.70 2.35
N LYS A 35 7.56 -18.47 1.50
CA LYS A 35 6.11 -18.38 1.33
C LYS A 35 5.35 -18.79 2.58
N ASP A 36 5.97 -19.57 3.47
CA ASP A 36 5.33 -19.99 4.71
C ASP A 36 5.40 -18.85 5.75
N THR A 37 6.50 -18.09 5.79
CA THR A 37 6.70 -17.04 6.81
C THR A 37 6.27 -15.65 6.37
N GLY A 38 6.14 -15.38 5.07
CA GLY A 38 5.80 -14.03 4.59
C GLY A 38 6.94 -13.04 4.72
N LYS A 39 8.17 -13.53 4.97
CA LYS A 39 9.35 -12.69 5.17
C LYS A 39 10.27 -12.81 3.97
N TYR A 40 10.80 -11.66 3.54
CA TYR A 40 11.68 -11.54 2.38
C TYR A 40 12.86 -10.64 2.71
N LEU A 41 14.01 -11.01 2.17
CA LEU A 41 15.29 -10.31 2.24
C LEU A 41 15.67 -9.82 0.85
N LEU A 42 16.01 -8.53 0.74
CA LEU A 42 16.64 -8.01 -0.46
C LEU A 42 18.14 -8.30 -0.41
N THR A 43 18.66 -9.04 -1.38
CA THR A 43 20.06 -9.48 -1.37
C THR A 43 20.68 -9.55 -2.77
N LYS A 44 21.97 -9.88 -2.85
CA LYS A 44 22.73 -10.01 -4.09
C LYS A 44 22.28 -11.29 -4.85
N PRO A 45 22.36 -11.31 -6.19
CA PRO A 45 21.93 -12.46 -7.01
C PRO A 45 22.59 -13.78 -6.63
N PHE A 46 23.83 -13.73 -6.13
CA PHE A 46 24.57 -14.89 -5.67
C PHE A 46 23.81 -15.73 -4.63
N TRP A 47 22.98 -15.10 -3.80
CA TRP A 47 22.24 -15.80 -2.74
C TRP A 47 21.15 -16.71 -3.29
N ARG A 48 20.72 -16.58 -4.56
CA ARG A 48 19.70 -17.47 -5.16
C ARG A 48 20.10 -18.95 -5.06
N HIS A 49 21.39 -19.23 -5.12
CA HIS A 49 21.92 -20.59 -5.09
C HIS A 49 21.69 -21.28 -3.75
N ILE A 50 21.44 -20.52 -2.68
CA ILE A 50 21.16 -21.09 -1.35
C ILE A 50 19.81 -21.78 -1.30
N VAL A 51 18.87 -21.39 -2.17
CA VAL A 51 17.51 -21.96 -2.23
C VAL A 51 17.61 -23.44 -2.61
N ASP A 52 18.25 -23.75 -3.74
CA ASP A 52 18.39 -25.15 -4.19
C ASP A 52 19.27 -25.98 -3.24
N ILE A 53 20.25 -25.35 -2.57
CA ILE A 53 21.14 -26.07 -1.65
C ILE A 53 20.39 -26.48 -0.36
N LEU A 54 19.54 -25.59 0.16
CA LEU A 54 18.81 -25.79 1.42
C LEU A 54 17.42 -26.43 1.24
N GLU A 55 17.10 -26.98 0.06
CA GLU A 55 15.93 -27.85 -0.11
C GLU A 55 15.98 -29.05 0.85
N LYS A 56 17.19 -29.55 1.12
CA LYS A 56 17.46 -30.56 2.13
C LYS A 56 18.33 -29.95 3.23
N PRO A 57 18.23 -30.42 4.49
CA PRO A 57 19.13 -29.99 5.53
C PRO A 57 20.58 -30.22 5.12
N GLN A 58 21.44 -29.21 5.29
CA GLN A 58 22.88 -29.30 4.98
C GLN A 58 23.74 -28.77 6.13
N ARG A 59 24.97 -29.30 6.27
CA ARG A 59 26.00 -28.69 7.12
C ARG A 59 26.59 -27.45 6.47
N ILE A 60 27.05 -26.49 7.27
CA ILE A 60 27.61 -25.22 6.76
C ILE A 60 28.80 -25.43 5.83
N GLU A 61 29.71 -26.36 6.13
CA GLU A 61 30.83 -26.72 5.25
C GLU A 61 30.33 -27.19 3.87
N ALA A 62 29.31 -28.05 3.83
CA ALA A 62 28.73 -28.55 2.59
C ALA A 62 28.04 -27.41 1.79
N ILE A 63 27.33 -26.51 2.48
CA ILE A 63 26.74 -25.31 1.87
C ILE A 63 27.84 -24.44 1.26
N ALA A 64 28.91 -24.17 2.01
CA ALA A 64 30.03 -23.35 1.57
C ALA A 64 30.72 -23.93 0.33
N ARG A 65 31.00 -25.24 0.31
CA ARG A 65 31.57 -25.92 -0.86
C ARG A 65 30.68 -25.80 -2.10
N LYS A 66 29.38 -26.10 -1.97
CA LYS A 66 28.42 -26.00 -3.07
C LYS A 66 28.25 -24.56 -3.57
N MET A 67 28.21 -23.58 -2.67
CA MET A 67 28.15 -22.16 -3.03
C MET A 67 29.42 -21.69 -3.74
N ALA A 68 30.62 -22.14 -3.31
CA ALA A 68 31.90 -21.81 -3.93
C ALA A 68 32.02 -22.41 -5.34
N GLN A 69 31.63 -23.67 -5.53
CA GLN A 69 31.58 -24.32 -6.85
C GLN A 69 30.68 -23.55 -7.84
N ARG A 70 29.51 -23.08 -7.37
CA ARG A 70 28.57 -22.30 -8.18
C ARG A 70 29.04 -20.87 -8.47
N ALA A 71 29.98 -20.33 -7.68
CA ALA A 71 30.46 -18.95 -7.83
C ALA A 71 31.35 -18.73 -9.07
N LYS A 72 31.78 -19.79 -9.77
CA LYS A 72 32.75 -19.75 -10.89
C LYS A 72 34.05 -18.99 -10.57
N ARG A 73 34.34 -18.75 -9.29
CA ARG A 73 35.54 -18.06 -8.78
C ARG A 73 36.14 -18.93 -7.68
N SER A 74 37.46 -19.08 -7.68
CA SER A 74 38.18 -19.71 -6.57
C SER A 74 38.07 -18.82 -5.34
N ILE A 75 37.11 -19.12 -4.48
CA ILE A 75 36.99 -18.52 -3.14
C ILE A 75 37.62 -19.52 -2.17
N PRO A 76 38.64 -19.14 -1.38
CA PRO A 76 39.21 -20.00 -0.35
C PRO A 76 38.11 -20.56 0.56
N GLU A 77 38.17 -21.85 0.89
CA GLU A 77 37.11 -22.58 1.61
C GLU A 77 36.74 -21.89 2.94
N GLU A 78 37.74 -21.42 3.68
CA GLU A 78 37.55 -20.71 4.95
C GLU A 78 36.74 -19.41 4.79
N ARG A 79 37.03 -18.64 3.73
CA ARG A 79 36.31 -17.40 3.41
C ARG A 79 34.88 -17.69 2.92
N ALA A 80 34.68 -18.81 2.23
CA ALA A 80 33.34 -19.27 1.84
C ALA A 80 32.51 -19.66 3.06
N ILE A 81 33.08 -20.40 4.01
CA ILE A 81 32.44 -20.77 5.28
C ILE A 81 32.02 -19.52 6.06
N HIS A 82 32.93 -18.54 6.22
CA HIS A 82 32.62 -17.31 6.93
C HIS A 82 31.47 -16.51 6.27
N LYS A 83 31.48 -16.39 4.93
CA LYS A 83 30.38 -15.77 4.19
C LYS A 83 29.05 -16.48 4.40
N VAL A 84 29.04 -17.82 4.34
CA VAL A 84 27.82 -18.60 4.58
C VAL A 84 27.32 -18.43 6.00
N LYS A 85 28.19 -18.39 7.01
CA LYS A 85 27.77 -18.11 8.40
C LYS A 85 27.04 -16.76 8.51
N ILE A 86 27.57 -15.71 7.90
CA ILE A 86 26.91 -14.39 7.86
C ILE A 86 25.56 -14.48 7.15
N MET A 87 25.48 -15.21 6.02
CA MET A 87 24.23 -15.42 5.30
C MET A 87 23.17 -16.08 6.20
N ILE A 88 23.54 -17.17 6.88
CA ILE A 88 22.63 -17.91 7.76
C ILE A 88 22.20 -17.06 8.96
N LEU A 89 23.11 -16.29 9.57
CA LEU A 89 22.76 -15.36 10.65
C LEU A 89 21.73 -14.32 10.18
N LEU A 90 21.94 -13.71 9.02
CA LEU A 90 21.00 -12.75 8.44
C LEU A 90 19.65 -13.41 8.12
N MET A 91 19.65 -14.61 7.53
CA MET A 91 18.44 -15.37 7.25
C MET A 91 17.68 -15.73 8.54
N THR A 92 18.41 -16.11 9.60
CA THR A 92 17.84 -16.42 10.91
C THR A 92 17.22 -15.18 11.55
N LYS A 93 17.93 -14.04 11.49
CA LYS A 93 17.42 -12.73 11.95
C LYS A 93 16.11 -12.35 11.26
N HIS A 94 15.95 -12.71 9.99
CA HIS A 94 14.74 -12.45 9.20
C HIS A 94 13.75 -13.61 9.23
N GLY A 95 13.93 -14.61 10.09
CA GLY A 95 12.99 -15.72 10.27
C GLY A 95 12.84 -16.63 9.05
N LEU A 96 13.89 -16.79 8.24
CA LEU A 96 13.91 -17.70 7.09
C LEU A 96 14.49 -19.08 7.42
N ILE A 97 15.13 -19.22 8.58
CA ILE A 97 15.71 -20.48 9.06
C ILE A 97 14.76 -21.07 10.11
N LYS A 98 14.39 -22.34 9.94
CA LYS A 98 13.50 -23.08 10.85
C LYS A 98 14.27 -23.58 12.07
N LYS A 99 15.44 -24.17 11.83
CA LYS A 99 16.24 -24.83 12.87
C LYS A 99 17.73 -24.75 12.54
N ILE A 100 18.54 -24.53 13.57
CA ILE A 100 19.99 -24.74 13.51
C ILE A 100 20.32 -25.77 14.58
N ASP A 101 20.89 -26.90 14.17
CA ASP A 101 21.17 -28.05 15.05
C ASP A 101 19.90 -28.52 15.80
N HIS A 102 19.86 -28.30 17.11
CA HIS A 102 18.73 -28.63 18.00
C HIS A 102 17.86 -27.40 18.31
N ILE A 103 18.33 -26.19 17.98
CA ILE A 103 17.65 -24.93 18.29
C ILE A 103 16.64 -24.63 17.18
N SER A 104 15.36 -24.79 17.51
CA SER A 104 14.26 -24.36 16.66
C SER A 104 14.02 -22.86 16.86
N PHE A 105 14.05 -22.09 15.78
CA PHE A 105 13.63 -20.71 15.78
C PHE A 105 12.13 -20.73 15.58
N GLY A 106 11.40 -20.61 16.69
CA GLY A 106 9.95 -20.80 16.74
C GLY A 106 9.27 -20.18 15.53
N ARG A 107 8.62 -21.03 14.73
CA ARG A 107 7.47 -20.57 13.96
C ARG A 107 6.48 -20.13 15.00
N ASP A 108 6.04 -18.90 14.91
CA ASP A 108 4.86 -18.47 15.64
C ASP A 108 3.71 -19.23 14.93
N GLU A 109 3.37 -20.43 15.40
CA GLU A 109 2.37 -21.30 14.76
C GLU A 109 1.00 -20.61 14.73
N ASN A 110 0.74 -19.74 15.72
CA ASN A 110 -0.40 -18.82 15.76
C ASN A 110 -0.35 -17.68 14.72
N ARG A 111 0.76 -17.52 13.98
CA ARG A 111 0.89 -16.62 12.82
C ARG A 111 1.04 -17.36 11.50
N LEU A 112 0.86 -18.69 11.47
CA LEU A 112 0.72 -19.41 10.21
C LEU A 112 -0.59 -18.97 9.56
N LEU A 113 -0.47 -17.97 8.70
CA LEU A 113 -1.57 -17.56 7.85
C LEU A 113 -1.91 -18.75 6.93
N PRO A 114 -3.19 -19.13 6.80
CA PRO A 114 -3.62 -20.21 5.91
C PRO A 114 -2.97 -20.02 4.54
N ARG A 115 -2.47 -21.11 3.94
CA ARG A 115 -1.93 -21.05 2.57
C ARG A 115 -3.00 -20.45 1.67
N GLY A 116 -2.61 -19.44 0.88
CA GLY A 116 -3.53 -18.80 -0.05
C GLY A 116 -4.13 -19.86 -0.96
N THR A 117 -5.46 -20.03 -0.89
CA THR A 117 -6.15 -20.91 -1.83
C THR A 117 -6.01 -20.30 -3.21
N LYS A 118 -5.81 -21.15 -4.23
CA LYS A 118 -5.80 -20.74 -5.64
C LYS A 118 -7.12 -21.17 -6.25
N PRO A 119 -8.25 -20.51 -5.93
CA PRO A 119 -9.52 -20.93 -6.48
C PRO A 119 -9.46 -20.84 -8.01
N LEU A 120 -9.91 -21.90 -8.67
CA LEU A 120 -9.80 -22.04 -10.13
C LEU A 120 -10.55 -20.93 -10.88
N TRP A 121 -11.68 -20.48 -10.35
CA TRP A 121 -12.47 -19.38 -10.95
C TRP A 121 -11.67 -18.07 -11.00
N LEU A 122 -10.84 -17.75 -10.00
CA LEU A 122 -9.99 -16.55 -10.06
C LEU A 122 -8.94 -16.63 -11.16
N LYS A 123 -8.40 -17.83 -11.47
CA LYS A 123 -7.45 -17.95 -12.57
C LYS A 123 -8.06 -17.59 -13.92
N PHE A 124 -9.35 -17.88 -14.09
CA PHE A 124 -10.09 -17.49 -15.28
C PHE A 124 -10.18 -15.96 -15.37
N PHE A 125 -10.71 -15.28 -14.35
CA PHE A 125 -10.89 -13.83 -14.34
C PHE A 125 -9.58 -13.02 -14.45
N PHE A 126 -8.46 -13.60 -14.03
CA PHE A 126 -7.13 -12.98 -14.12
C PHE A 126 -6.28 -13.56 -15.27
N HIS A 127 -6.89 -14.16 -16.28
CA HIS A 127 -6.17 -14.55 -17.48
C HIS A 127 -5.61 -13.32 -18.22
N LYS A 128 -4.46 -13.44 -18.89
CA LYS A 128 -3.78 -12.31 -19.55
C LYS A 128 -4.67 -11.55 -20.54
N LEU A 129 -5.51 -12.28 -21.28
CA LEU A 129 -6.47 -11.68 -22.22
C LEU A 129 -7.48 -10.78 -21.49
N LEU A 130 -8.05 -11.25 -20.39
CA LEU A 130 -8.98 -10.45 -19.60
C LEU A 130 -8.31 -9.24 -18.96
N LEU A 131 -7.05 -9.38 -18.51
CA LEU A 131 -6.27 -8.23 -18.03
C LEU A 131 -6.13 -7.14 -19.10
N THR A 132 -5.90 -7.53 -20.37
CA THR A 132 -5.87 -6.57 -21.49
C THR A 132 -7.22 -5.89 -21.68
N ILE A 133 -8.32 -6.63 -21.60
CA ILE A 133 -9.68 -6.07 -21.70
C ILE A 133 -9.94 -5.10 -20.54
N TYR A 134 -9.56 -5.44 -19.31
CA TYR A 134 -9.73 -4.56 -18.15
C TYR A 134 -8.94 -3.26 -18.30
N VAL A 135 -7.69 -3.34 -18.77
CA VAL A 135 -6.88 -2.14 -19.06
C VAL A 135 -7.53 -1.30 -20.16
N PHE A 136 -8.04 -1.93 -21.22
CA PHE A 136 -8.75 -1.23 -22.29
C PHE A 136 -10.00 -0.50 -21.77
N LEU A 137 -10.84 -1.18 -20.98
CA LEU A 137 -12.02 -0.57 -20.35
C LEU A 137 -11.65 0.57 -19.38
N ALA A 138 -10.58 0.41 -18.60
CA ALA A 138 -10.07 1.46 -17.73
C ALA A 138 -9.59 2.69 -18.54
N CYS A 139 -8.91 2.47 -19.66
CA CYS A 139 -8.54 3.55 -20.58
C CYS A 139 -9.77 4.26 -21.17
N LEU A 140 -10.82 3.51 -21.53
CA LEU A 140 -12.09 4.10 -21.98
C LEU A 140 -12.76 4.92 -20.86
N GLY A 141 -12.78 4.42 -19.63
CA GLY A 141 -13.31 5.16 -18.47
C GLY A 141 -12.56 6.47 -18.24
N LEU A 142 -11.22 6.43 -18.29
CA LEU A 142 -10.40 7.64 -18.19
C LEU A 142 -10.66 8.60 -19.35
N MET A 143 -10.80 8.10 -20.58
CA MET A 143 -11.13 8.89 -21.76
C MET A 143 -12.51 9.55 -21.62
N MET A 144 -13.50 8.81 -21.12
CA MET A 144 -14.84 9.35 -20.86
C MET A 144 -14.80 10.46 -19.80
N ILE A 145 -14.06 10.31 -18.71
CA ILE A 145 -13.90 11.40 -17.71
C ILE A 145 -13.34 12.66 -18.36
N ILE A 146 -12.27 12.54 -19.14
CA ILE A 146 -11.51 13.68 -19.67
C ILE A 146 -12.27 14.37 -20.81
N PHE A 147 -12.91 13.60 -21.68
CA PHE A 147 -13.53 14.09 -22.91
C PHE A 147 -15.07 14.09 -22.88
N SER A 148 -15.71 13.80 -21.75
CA SER A 148 -17.16 13.89 -21.68
C SER A 148 -17.64 15.31 -21.94
N ARG A 149 -18.80 15.42 -22.58
CA ARG A 149 -19.55 16.68 -22.74
C ARG A 149 -19.88 17.36 -21.41
N TYR A 150 -19.87 16.62 -20.30
CA TYR A 150 -20.12 17.12 -18.96
C TYR A 150 -18.86 17.71 -18.30
N GLY A 151 -17.69 17.49 -18.90
CA GLY A 151 -16.39 17.87 -18.38
C GLY A 151 -15.90 16.96 -17.25
N LEU A 152 -14.83 17.39 -16.57
CA LEU A 152 -14.36 16.71 -15.36
C LEU A 152 -15.41 16.81 -14.25
N PRO A 153 -15.54 15.77 -13.38
CA PRO A 153 -16.43 15.81 -12.24
C PRO A 153 -16.18 17.05 -11.38
N LYS A 154 -17.24 17.69 -10.92
CA LYS A 154 -17.21 18.94 -10.15
C LYS A 154 -17.66 18.67 -8.73
N TYR A 155 -17.30 19.57 -7.81
CA TYR A 155 -17.81 19.49 -6.43
C TYR A 155 -19.36 19.56 -6.37
N ALA A 156 -19.99 20.17 -7.38
CA ALA A 156 -21.45 20.25 -7.51
C ALA A 156 -22.11 18.87 -7.66
N ASP A 157 -21.41 17.90 -8.28
CA ASP A 157 -21.91 16.53 -8.47
C ASP A 157 -22.06 15.77 -7.14
N PHE A 158 -21.52 16.31 -6.05
CA PHE A 158 -21.80 15.82 -4.70
C PHE A 158 -23.28 16.00 -4.33
N PHE A 159 -23.93 17.06 -4.80
CA PHE A 159 -25.26 17.49 -4.38
C PHE A 159 -26.32 17.05 -5.39
N TRP A 160 -26.59 15.74 -5.44
CA TRP A 160 -27.51 15.13 -6.42
C TRP A 160 -28.97 15.09 -5.95
N HIS A 161 -29.24 15.39 -4.68
CA HIS A 161 -30.58 15.32 -4.10
C HIS A 161 -30.92 16.64 -3.40
N GLU A 162 -32.19 17.06 -3.47
CA GLU A 162 -32.73 18.27 -2.84
C GLU A 162 -32.35 18.36 -1.35
N ARG A 163 -32.64 17.28 -0.62
CA ARG A 163 -32.17 17.05 0.76
C ARG A 163 -30.66 16.78 0.78
N LEU A 164 -29.90 17.68 1.39
CA LEU A 164 -28.43 17.59 1.40
C LEU A 164 -27.93 16.47 2.32
N SER A 165 -28.71 16.07 3.35
CA SER A 165 -28.38 14.91 4.18
C SER A 165 -28.36 13.61 3.36
N ILE A 166 -29.27 13.46 2.39
CA ILE A 166 -29.32 12.29 1.50
C ILE A 166 -28.08 12.26 0.61
N SER A 167 -27.70 13.41 0.03
CA SER A 167 -26.46 13.53 -0.73
C SER A 167 -25.23 13.15 0.11
N LEU A 168 -25.13 13.66 1.34
CA LEU A 168 -24.04 13.39 2.28
C LEU A 168 -23.97 11.91 2.69
N LEU A 169 -25.10 11.30 3.08
CA LEU A 169 -25.16 9.90 3.50
C LEU A 169 -24.86 8.96 2.34
N THR A 170 -25.37 9.25 1.15
CA THR A 170 -25.08 8.46 -0.07
C THR A 170 -23.60 8.52 -0.39
N PHE A 171 -22.98 9.72 -0.38
CA PHE A 171 -21.55 9.86 -0.59
C PHE A 171 -20.75 9.04 0.43
N PHE A 172 -21.10 9.15 1.72
CA PHE A 172 -20.45 8.41 2.78
C PHE A 172 -20.56 6.89 2.55
N ILE A 173 -21.77 6.36 2.39
CA ILE A 173 -22.01 4.91 2.23
C ILE A 173 -21.28 4.38 0.99
N PHE A 174 -21.45 5.02 -0.17
CA PHE A 174 -20.88 4.52 -1.42
C PHE A 174 -19.37 4.72 -1.51
N SER A 175 -18.80 5.75 -0.90
CA SER A 175 -17.33 5.88 -0.80
C SER A 175 -16.70 4.71 -0.04
N TRP A 176 -17.35 4.24 1.04
CA TRP A 176 -16.91 3.06 1.78
C TRP A 176 -17.12 1.77 0.97
N ILE A 177 -18.27 1.59 0.32
CA ILE A 177 -18.53 0.42 -0.53
C ILE A 177 -17.48 0.33 -1.64
N PHE A 178 -17.26 1.40 -2.38
CA PHE A 178 -16.28 1.41 -3.47
C PHE A 178 -14.85 1.22 -2.97
N GLY A 179 -14.48 1.81 -1.84
CA GLY A 179 -13.18 1.57 -1.21
C GLY A 179 -12.98 0.10 -0.80
N ILE A 180 -14.02 -0.57 -0.29
CA ILE A 180 -13.95 -2.01 0.00
C ILE A 180 -13.81 -2.81 -1.30
N MET A 181 -14.57 -2.48 -2.34
CA MET A 181 -14.48 -3.18 -3.63
C MET A 181 -13.09 -3.03 -4.26
N HIS A 182 -12.49 -1.85 -4.17
CA HIS A 182 -11.11 -1.59 -4.58
C HIS A 182 -10.12 -2.55 -3.92
N GLU A 183 -10.20 -2.68 -2.59
CA GLU A 183 -9.35 -3.59 -1.83
C GLU A 183 -9.68 -5.07 -2.07
N LEU A 184 -10.95 -5.41 -2.31
CA LEU A 184 -11.34 -6.76 -2.71
C LEU A 184 -10.71 -7.17 -4.04
N VAL A 185 -10.60 -6.24 -4.99
CA VAL A 185 -9.92 -6.51 -6.26
C VAL A 185 -8.41 -6.74 -6.05
N HIS A 186 -7.74 -5.97 -5.20
CA HIS A 186 -6.36 -6.27 -4.78
C HIS A 186 -6.24 -7.66 -4.16
N TYR A 187 -7.16 -8.00 -3.26
CA TYR A 187 -7.22 -9.29 -2.59
C TYR A 187 -7.39 -10.44 -3.58
N TRP A 188 -8.37 -10.37 -4.48
CA TRP A 188 -8.64 -11.42 -5.47
C TRP A 188 -7.52 -11.56 -6.48
N THR A 189 -6.91 -10.45 -6.91
CA THR A 189 -5.75 -10.46 -7.80
C THR A 189 -4.58 -11.19 -7.13
N ALA A 190 -4.31 -10.90 -5.85
CA ALA A 190 -3.27 -11.58 -5.08
C ALA A 190 -3.58 -13.07 -4.87
N ALA A 191 -4.82 -13.40 -4.48
CA ALA A 191 -5.28 -14.78 -4.28
C ALA A 191 -5.19 -15.62 -5.56
N SER A 192 -5.44 -15.03 -6.73
CA SER A 192 -5.28 -15.71 -8.04
C SER A 192 -3.86 -16.26 -8.24
N GLN A 193 -2.86 -15.59 -7.64
CA GLN A 193 -1.45 -15.99 -7.69
C GLN A 193 -1.02 -16.87 -6.52
N GLY A 194 -1.96 -17.22 -5.62
CA GLY A 194 -1.68 -17.94 -4.38
C GLY A 194 -0.91 -17.11 -3.36
N ILE A 195 -0.97 -15.78 -3.46
CA ILE A 195 -0.43 -14.88 -2.45
C ILE A 195 -1.45 -14.80 -1.31
N ARG A 196 -0.95 -14.84 -0.08
CA ARG A 196 -1.78 -14.59 1.10
C ARG A 196 -2.10 -13.11 1.16
N ALA A 197 -3.39 -12.80 1.15
CA ALA A 197 -3.91 -11.44 1.24
C ALA A 197 -4.83 -11.32 2.45
N LYS A 198 -4.85 -10.15 3.08
CA LYS A 198 -5.81 -9.82 4.14
C LYS A 198 -6.23 -8.37 4.00
N ILE A 199 -7.53 -8.12 4.01
CA ILE A 199 -8.05 -6.77 4.14
C ILE A 199 -8.05 -6.41 5.62
N ARG A 200 -7.51 -5.25 5.97
CA ARG A 200 -7.51 -4.72 7.33
C ARG A 200 -7.76 -3.22 7.29
N LEU A 201 -8.18 -2.67 8.43
CA LEU A 201 -8.22 -1.24 8.64
C LEU A 201 -6.84 -0.73 9.03
N SER A 202 -6.46 0.42 8.48
CA SER A 202 -5.18 1.07 8.71
C SER A 202 -5.34 2.58 8.72
N TYR A 203 -4.37 3.27 9.31
CA TYR A 203 -4.32 4.72 9.33
C TYR A 203 -3.29 5.21 8.32
N ARG A 204 -3.74 5.95 7.31
CA ARG A 204 -2.85 6.68 6.39
C ARG A 204 -2.95 8.17 6.71
N LEU A 205 -1.85 8.73 7.23
CA LEU A 205 -1.76 10.07 7.83
C LEU A 205 -2.71 10.23 9.04
N ASN A 206 -3.99 10.52 8.78
CA ASN A 206 -5.08 10.65 9.75
C ASN A 206 -6.40 10.03 9.24
N PHE A 207 -6.40 9.37 8.07
CA PHE A 207 -7.59 8.76 7.50
C PHE A 207 -7.60 7.25 7.77
N LEU A 208 -8.73 6.78 8.26
CA LEU A 208 -9.02 5.36 8.37
C LEU A 208 -9.35 4.84 6.97
N VAL A 209 -8.56 3.88 6.50
CA VAL A 209 -8.72 3.27 5.18
C VAL A 209 -8.67 1.76 5.29
N PHE A 210 -9.35 1.07 4.39
CA PHE A 210 -9.04 -0.32 4.13
C PHE A 210 -7.69 -0.41 3.42
N GLU A 211 -6.95 -1.47 3.72
CA GLU A 211 -5.76 -1.82 2.97
C GLU A 211 -5.63 -3.34 2.85
N THR A 212 -5.15 -3.78 1.69
CA THR A 212 -4.82 -5.18 1.44
C THR A 212 -3.37 -5.45 1.81
N TYR A 213 -3.18 -6.19 2.91
CA TYR A 213 -1.88 -6.63 3.38
C TYR A 213 -1.44 -7.93 2.70
N ASN A 214 -0.38 -7.85 1.88
CA ASN A 214 0.17 -8.94 1.06
C ASN A 214 1.63 -9.27 1.43
N PRO A 215 1.89 -10.04 2.50
CA PRO A 215 3.26 -10.33 2.94
C PRO A 215 4.08 -11.14 1.91
N ASP A 216 3.43 -11.97 1.07
CA ASP A 216 4.10 -12.82 0.08
C ASP A 216 4.17 -12.24 -1.32
N ILE A 217 3.92 -10.94 -1.48
CA ILE A 217 3.93 -10.29 -2.79
C ILE A 217 5.27 -10.46 -3.53
N PHE A 218 6.38 -10.57 -2.79
CA PHE A 218 7.70 -10.77 -3.38
C PHE A 218 7.98 -12.21 -3.84
N SER A 219 7.05 -13.15 -3.62
CA SER A 219 7.18 -14.53 -4.10
C SER A 219 6.81 -14.70 -5.58
N VAL A 220 6.10 -13.74 -6.16
CA VAL A 220 5.64 -13.79 -7.56
C VAL A 220 6.51 -12.92 -8.47
N PRO A 221 6.53 -13.18 -9.79
CA PRO A 221 7.27 -12.35 -10.73
C PRO A 221 6.83 -10.87 -10.72
N LYS A 222 7.73 -9.98 -11.15
CA LYS A 222 7.49 -8.53 -11.22
C LYS A 222 6.17 -8.16 -11.90
N PHE A 223 5.84 -8.82 -13.01
CA PHE A 223 4.58 -8.59 -13.73
C PHE A 223 3.37 -8.71 -12.80
N TRP A 224 3.27 -9.81 -12.04
CA TRP A 224 2.14 -10.03 -11.14
C TRP A 224 2.13 -9.08 -9.95
N ARG A 225 3.29 -8.62 -9.47
CA ARG A 225 3.34 -7.55 -8.46
C ARG A 225 2.71 -6.26 -8.99
N LEU A 226 3.08 -5.87 -10.21
CA LEU A 226 2.51 -4.69 -10.87
C LEU A 226 1.00 -4.83 -11.11
N VAL A 227 0.54 -6.01 -11.57
CA VAL A 227 -0.89 -6.29 -11.76
C VAL A 227 -1.64 -6.16 -10.44
N ILE A 228 -1.11 -6.73 -9.35
CA ILE A 228 -1.71 -6.58 -8.02
C ILE A 228 -1.77 -5.10 -7.63
N TYR A 229 -0.67 -4.35 -7.74
CA TYR A 229 -0.67 -2.93 -7.38
C TYR A 229 -1.58 -2.06 -8.26
N LEU A 230 -1.78 -2.38 -9.54
CA LEU A 230 -2.66 -1.60 -10.41
C LEU A 230 -4.14 -2.00 -10.35
N SER A 231 -4.44 -3.19 -9.82
CA SER A 231 -5.77 -3.79 -9.95
C SER A 231 -6.90 -2.93 -9.35
N GLY A 232 -6.71 -2.31 -8.18
CA GLY A 232 -7.68 -1.37 -7.61
C GLY A 232 -7.93 -0.16 -8.50
N MET A 233 -6.88 0.50 -8.98
CA MET A 233 -7.01 1.66 -9.90
C MET A 233 -7.71 1.31 -11.22
N VAL A 234 -7.40 0.13 -11.78
CA VAL A 234 -8.06 -0.36 -12.99
C VAL A 234 -9.54 -0.58 -12.73
N PHE A 235 -9.90 -1.16 -11.58
CA PHE A 235 -11.28 -1.35 -11.18
C PHE A 235 -12.04 -0.03 -11.03
N ASP A 236 -11.46 0.97 -10.36
CA ASP A 236 -12.07 2.29 -10.18
C ASP A 236 -12.43 2.92 -11.54
N LEU A 237 -11.50 2.85 -12.51
CA LEU A 237 -11.71 3.39 -13.86
C LEU A 237 -12.74 2.57 -14.67
N ILE A 238 -12.80 1.26 -14.47
CA ILE A 238 -13.86 0.42 -15.07
C ILE A 238 -15.23 0.81 -14.52
N LEU A 239 -15.35 1.09 -13.23
CA LEU A 239 -16.59 1.59 -12.66
C LEU A 239 -17.00 2.92 -13.30
N VAL A 240 -16.05 3.83 -13.53
CA VAL A 240 -16.35 5.08 -14.23
C VAL A 240 -16.84 4.83 -15.65
N PHE A 241 -16.20 3.93 -16.39
CA PHE A 241 -16.68 3.52 -17.71
C PHE A 241 -18.13 3.02 -17.65
N ILE A 242 -18.46 2.15 -16.68
CA ILE A 242 -19.82 1.61 -16.49
C ILE A 242 -20.80 2.74 -16.16
N PHE A 243 -20.45 3.68 -15.30
CA PHE A 243 -21.33 4.80 -14.94
C PHE A 243 -21.62 5.73 -16.12
N TYR A 244 -20.62 6.07 -16.93
CA TYR A 244 -20.85 6.83 -18.15
C TYR A 244 -21.66 6.04 -19.18
N LEU A 245 -21.45 4.72 -19.28
CA LEU A 245 -22.26 3.86 -20.14
C LEU A 245 -23.74 3.87 -19.71
N ILE A 246 -24.02 3.82 -18.40
CA ILE A 246 -25.40 3.95 -17.87
C ILE A 246 -26.00 5.31 -18.26
N ILE A 247 -25.28 6.42 -18.07
CA ILE A 247 -25.75 7.76 -18.48
C ILE A 247 -26.04 7.80 -19.99
N PHE A 248 -25.19 7.17 -20.80
CA PHE A 248 -25.36 7.14 -22.26
C PHE A 248 -26.57 6.30 -22.69
N LEU A 249 -26.81 5.15 -22.06
CA LEU A 249 -27.91 4.24 -22.41
C LEU A 249 -29.27 4.76 -21.93
N PHE A 250 -29.31 5.61 -20.91
CA PHE A 250 -30.55 6.09 -20.29
C PHE A 250 -30.58 7.64 -20.19
N PRO A 251 -30.49 8.38 -21.31
CA PRO A 251 -30.30 9.83 -21.30
C PRO A 251 -31.50 10.64 -20.75
N ASN A 252 -32.69 10.05 -20.73
CA ASN A 252 -33.92 10.72 -20.28
C ASN A 252 -34.31 10.37 -18.83
N GLN A 253 -33.47 9.62 -18.12
CA GLN A 253 -33.71 9.24 -16.72
C GLN A 253 -33.00 10.20 -15.79
N ASN A 254 -33.56 10.44 -14.59
CA ASN A 254 -32.86 11.19 -13.56
C ASN A 254 -31.71 10.35 -12.98
N LEU A 255 -30.49 10.61 -13.46
CA LEU A 255 -29.26 9.89 -13.10
C LEU A 255 -28.26 10.78 -12.36
N GLU A 256 -28.73 11.78 -11.62
CA GLU A 256 -27.87 12.69 -10.87
C GLU A 256 -26.99 11.95 -9.84
N ILE A 257 -27.52 10.90 -9.19
CA ILE A 257 -26.75 10.04 -8.28
C ILE A 257 -25.53 9.39 -8.97
N ILE A 258 -25.61 9.09 -10.28
CA ILE A 258 -24.49 8.49 -11.02
C ILE A 258 -23.34 9.50 -11.18
N HIS A 259 -23.64 10.79 -11.27
CA HIS A 259 -22.62 11.84 -11.27
C HIS A 259 -21.89 11.88 -9.92
N GLN A 260 -22.61 11.70 -8.80
CA GLN A 260 -21.98 11.54 -7.49
C GLN A 260 -21.06 10.31 -7.44
N PHE A 261 -21.47 9.18 -8.04
CA PHE A 261 -20.62 7.98 -8.09
C PHE A 261 -19.36 8.18 -8.93
N ILE A 262 -19.47 8.86 -10.07
CA ILE A 262 -18.31 9.24 -10.89
C ILE A 262 -17.40 10.17 -10.10
N LEU A 263 -17.94 11.15 -9.38
CA LEU A 263 -17.17 12.03 -8.49
C LEU A 263 -16.42 11.23 -7.41
N ILE A 264 -17.06 10.26 -6.76
CA ILE A 264 -16.41 9.40 -5.77
C ILE A 264 -15.22 8.66 -6.41
N GLN A 265 -15.43 7.99 -7.55
CA GLN A 265 -14.36 7.26 -8.24
C GLN A 265 -13.24 8.18 -8.70
N TRP A 266 -13.57 9.37 -9.19
CA TRP A 266 -12.58 10.37 -9.56
C TRP A 266 -11.74 10.80 -8.36
N LEU A 267 -12.37 11.10 -7.22
CA LEU A 267 -11.67 11.47 -6.00
C LEU A 267 -10.79 10.33 -5.44
N THR A 268 -11.22 9.07 -5.61
CA THR A 268 -10.43 7.87 -5.30
C THR A 268 -9.25 7.70 -6.25
N PHE A 269 -9.45 7.89 -7.56
CA PHE A 269 -8.37 7.84 -8.55
C PHE A 269 -7.33 8.92 -8.28
N LEU A 270 -7.74 10.17 -8.04
CA LEU A 270 -6.84 11.26 -7.68
C LEU A 270 -6.07 10.99 -6.38
N TRP A 271 -6.68 10.31 -5.41
CA TRP A 271 -6.02 9.92 -4.16
C TRP A 271 -4.76 9.08 -4.39
N GLN A 272 -4.72 8.29 -5.46
CA GLN A 272 -3.59 7.42 -5.76
C GLN A 272 -2.32 8.19 -6.15
N PHE A 273 -2.47 9.44 -6.60
CA PHE A 273 -1.38 10.34 -6.96
C PHE A 273 -0.85 11.16 -5.78
N LEU A 274 -1.30 10.91 -4.56
CA LEU A 274 -0.75 11.51 -3.35
C LEU A 274 0.61 10.87 -3.01
N PHE A 275 1.64 11.20 -3.78
CA PHE A 275 2.98 10.59 -3.74
C PHE A 275 3.68 10.65 -2.38
N PHE A 276 3.33 11.61 -1.52
CA PHE A 276 3.80 11.70 -0.14
C PHE A 276 3.14 10.67 0.79
N THR A 277 2.30 9.80 0.25
CA THR A 277 1.74 8.63 0.91
C THR A 277 2.13 7.36 0.17
N ARG A 278 2.04 6.20 0.82
CA ARG A 278 2.37 4.90 0.21
C ARG A 278 1.11 4.32 -0.47
N THR A 279 0.60 5.02 -1.48
CA THR A 279 -0.53 4.61 -2.32
C THR A 279 -0.18 3.48 -3.28
N ASP A 280 -1.16 2.98 -4.03
CA ASP A 280 -0.95 1.90 -4.98
C ASP A 280 0.02 2.31 -6.09
N PHE A 281 -0.12 3.55 -6.57
CA PHE A 281 0.78 4.12 -7.58
C PHE A 281 2.22 4.27 -7.07
N TYR A 282 2.42 4.53 -5.77
CA TYR A 282 3.76 4.50 -5.16
C TYR A 282 4.41 3.11 -5.32
N PHE A 283 3.68 2.04 -5.05
CA PHE A 283 4.20 0.68 -5.18
C PHE A 283 4.50 0.31 -6.64
N VAL A 284 3.69 0.78 -7.58
CA VAL A 284 3.96 0.66 -9.02
C VAL A 284 5.29 1.33 -9.39
N ILE A 285 5.47 2.61 -9.03
CA ILE A 285 6.71 3.34 -9.33
C ILE A 285 7.92 2.66 -8.68
N LYS A 286 7.81 2.30 -7.40
CA LYS A 286 8.85 1.59 -6.64
C LYS A 286 9.29 0.32 -7.37
N GLU A 287 8.33 -0.47 -7.84
CA GLU A 287 8.57 -1.73 -8.54
C GLU A 287 9.16 -1.52 -9.95
N LEU A 288 8.67 -0.52 -10.70
CA LEU A 288 9.19 -0.18 -12.02
C LEU A 288 10.65 0.26 -11.94
N VAL A 289 10.94 1.21 -11.06
CA VAL A 289 12.26 1.80 -10.83
C VAL A 289 13.23 0.80 -10.19
N GLY A 290 12.73 -0.03 -9.27
CA GLY A 290 13.53 -1.03 -8.58
C GLY A 290 14.32 -0.49 -7.38
N VAL A 291 13.78 0.52 -6.68
CA VAL A 291 14.33 1.09 -5.44
C VAL A 291 13.38 0.73 -4.31
N GLU A 292 13.76 -0.18 -3.41
CA GLU A 292 12.82 -0.78 -2.44
C GLU A 292 12.17 0.19 -1.46
N ASN A 293 12.89 1.24 -1.08
CA ASN A 293 12.45 2.14 -0.02
C ASN A 293 12.49 3.61 -0.46
N LEU A 294 11.94 3.85 -1.66
CA LEU A 294 11.93 5.16 -2.32
C LEU A 294 11.35 6.26 -1.42
N TYR A 295 10.28 5.97 -0.70
CA TYR A 295 9.67 6.89 0.29
C TYR A 295 10.65 7.30 1.39
N THR A 296 11.31 6.32 2.04
CA THR A 296 12.21 6.60 3.15
C THR A 296 13.45 7.35 2.68
N TYR A 297 13.99 7.02 1.51
CA TYR A 297 15.12 7.74 0.93
C TYR A 297 14.76 9.18 0.56
N ALA A 298 13.56 9.42 0.01
CA ALA A 298 13.13 10.79 -0.24
C ALA A 298 12.94 11.61 1.03
N ILE A 299 12.37 11.03 2.11
CA ILE A 299 12.29 11.73 3.40
C ILE A 299 13.67 12.04 3.94
N LYS A 300 14.59 11.06 3.95
CA LYS A 300 15.97 11.29 4.39
C LYS A 300 16.64 12.39 3.58
N LYS A 301 16.39 12.44 2.27
CA LYS A 301 16.92 13.49 1.40
C LYS A 301 16.31 14.86 1.72
N ILE A 302 15.00 14.93 1.95
CA ILE A 302 14.34 16.18 2.37
C ILE A 302 14.92 16.65 3.70
N TYR A 303 15.07 15.74 4.66
CA TYR A 303 15.67 16.04 5.95
C TYR A 303 17.12 16.52 5.79
N SER A 304 17.92 15.88 4.94
CA SER A 304 19.31 16.27 4.70
C SER A 304 19.42 17.63 4.01
N LEU A 305 18.45 18.02 3.17
CA LEU A 305 18.37 19.37 2.59
C LEU A 305 18.05 20.43 3.67
N ILE A 306 17.19 20.10 4.62
CA ILE A 306 16.82 20.99 5.73
C ILE A 306 17.97 21.13 6.73
N THR A 307 18.61 20.03 7.12
CA THR A 307 19.69 20.01 8.13
C THR A 307 21.09 20.20 7.57
N ARG A 308 21.22 20.31 6.24
CA ARG A 308 22.51 20.40 5.50
C ARG A 308 23.47 19.24 5.79
N GLN A 309 22.95 18.08 6.20
CA GLN A 309 23.76 16.87 6.41
C GLN A 309 23.99 16.13 5.09
N PRO A 310 25.11 15.38 4.94
CA PRO A 310 25.35 14.59 3.74
C PRO A 310 24.34 13.44 3.62
N PHE A 311 23.79 13.26 2.42
CA PHE A 311 22.86 12.18 2.08
C PHE A 311 23.59 10.84 1.86
N ASP A 312 22.95 9.73 2.23
CA ASP A 312 23.52 8.37 2.39
C ASP A 312 24.49 7.90 1.26
N HIS A 313 25.69 7.45 1.63
CA HIS A 313 26.76 6.93 0.73
C HIS A 313 26.51 5.52 0.14
N TYR A 314 25.41 4.85 0.55
CA TYR A 314 25.17 3.44 0.20
C TYR A 314 24.33 3.24 -1.07
N LEU A 315 23.86 4.33 -1.69
CA LEU A 315 23.04 4.30 -2.90
C LEU A 315 23.89 4.40 -4.15
N THR A 316 23.53 3.63 -5.17
CA THR A 316 24.12 3.76 -6.51
C THR A 316 23.67 5.06 -7.18
N ARG A 317 24.45 5.56 -8.17
CA ARG A 317 24.07 6.77 -8.95
C ARG A 317 22.66 6.67 -9.55
N ARG A 318 22.28 5.48 -10.02
CA ARG A 318 20.94 5.20 -10.55
C ARG A 318 19.87 5.32 -9.46
N GLU A 319 20.09 4.74 -8.28
CA GLU A 319 19.14 4.85 -7.17
C GLU A 319 18.99 6.32 -6.72
N ILE A 320 20.08 7.09 -6.65
CA ILE A 320 20.05 8.53 -6.34
C ILE A 320 19.22 9.29 -7.36
N PHE A 321 19.41 9.04 -8.66
CA PHE A 321 18.62 9.69 -9.72
C PHE A 321 17.11 9.50 -9.51
N PHE A 322 16.67 8.27 -9.25
CA PHE A 322 15.25 8.01 -9.03
C PHE A 322 14.73 8.55 -7.69
N VAL A 323 15.56 8.55 -6.64
CA VAL A 323 15.21 9.23 -5.38
C VAL A 323 15.01 10.72 -5.64
N ASN A 324 15.83 11.36 -6.46
CA ASN A 324 15.68 12.78 -6.78
C ASN A 324 14.36 13.07 -7.50
N ILE A 325 14.02 12.27 -8.51
CA ILE A 325 12.74 12.37 -9.23
C ILE A 325 11.57 12.18 -8.28
N TYR A 326 11.63 11.14 -7.43
CA TYR A 326 10.56 10.88 -6.50
C TYR A 326 10.43 11.94 -5.40
N THR A 327 11.53 12.57 -4.97
CA THR A 327 11.47 13.75 -4.09
C THR A 327 10.71 14.91 -4.75
N PHE A 328 10.88 15.13 -6.06
CA PHE A 328 10.06 16.12 -6.78
C PHE A 328 8.58 15.72 -6.78
N PHE A 329 8.27 14.46 -7.09
CA PHE A 329 6.90 13.95 -7.03
C PHE A 329 6.29 14.04 -5.63
N PHE A 330 7.08 13.89 -4.57
CA PHE A 330 6.64 14.05 -3.20
C PHE A 330 6.07 15.45 -2.98
N PHE A 331 6.80 16.51 -3.37
CA PHE A 331 6.33 17.89 -3.25
C PHE A 331 5.16 18.20 -4.19
N SER A 332 5.22 17.73 -5.45
CA SER A 332 4.13 17.92 -6.40
C SER A 332 2.85 17.23 -5.92
N GLY A 333 2.96 16.05 -5.32
CA GLY A 333 1.85 15.33 -4.70
C GLY A 333 1.24 16.12 -3.54
N THR A 334 2.05 16.77 -2.71
CA THR A 334 1.54 17.65 -1.64
C THR A 334 0.78 18.85 -2.20
N MET A 335 1.32 19.52 -3.21
CA MET A 335 0.62 20.62 -3.90
C MET A 335 -0.69 20.13 -4.53
N PHE A 336 -0.65 18.98 -5.20
CA PHE A 336 -1.83 18.35 -5.79
C PHE A 336 -2.90 18.03 -4.74
N ALA A 337 -2.50 17.58 -3.54
CA ALA A 337 -3.41 17.35 -2.42
C ALA A 337 -4.14 18.63 -1.99
N ILE A 338 -3.39 19.73 -1.88
CA ILE A 338 -3.93 21.05 -1.50
C ILE A 338 -4.93 21.52 -2.56
N VAL A 339 -4.55 21.48 -3.84
CA VAL A 339 -5.44 21.86 -4.95
C VAL A 339 -6.71 21.00 -4.96
N ARG A 340 -6.59 19.67 -4.85
CA ARG A 340 -7.73 18.76 -4.76
C ARG A 340 -8.63 19.10 -3.56
N TYR A 341 -8.04 19.35 -2.39
CA TYR A 341 -8.79 19.71 -1.20
C TYR A 341 -9.56 21.03 -1.40
N SER A 342 -8.89 22.06 -1.92
CA SER A 342 -9.48 23.38 -2.17
C SER A 342 -10.57 23.36 -3.23
N LEU A 343 -10.44 22.55 -4.29
CA LEU A 343 -11.41 22.50 -5.38
C LEU A 343 -12.64 21.65 -5.08
N TYR A 344 -12.52 20.63 -4.24
CA TYR A 344 -13.61 19.68 -3.97
C TYR A 344 -14.07 19.71 -2.53
N HIS A 345 -13.19 19.36 -1.59
CA HIS A 345 -13.60 19.13 -0.21
C HIS A 345 -14.01 20.44 0.48
N LEU A 346 -13.26 21.51 0.29
CA LEU A 346 -13.55 22.82 0.88
C LEU A 346 -14.93 23.36 0.46
N PRO A 347 -15.29 23.49 -0.83
CA PRO A 347 -16.61 23.98 -1.22
C PRO A 347 -17.75 23.05 -0.80
N ILE A 348 -17.54 21.72 -0.79
CA ILE A 348 -18.54 20.77 -0.29
C ILE A 348 -18.83 21.03 1.20
N THR A 349 -17.79 21.10 2.01
CA THR A 349 -17.93 21.32 3.45
C THR A 349 -18.55 22.68 3.75
N LEU A 350 -18.11 23.74 3.07
CA LEU A 350 -18.69 25.08 3.25
C LEU A 350 -20.18 25.09 2.90
N LYS A 351 -20.57 24.55 1.73
CA LYS A 351 -21.97 24.51 1.32
C LYS A 351 -22.82 23.68 2.27
N LEU A 352 -22.33 22.51 2.70
CA LEU A 352 -23.01 21.70 3.72
C LEU A 352 -23.18 22.46 5.05
N ALA A 353 -22.16 23.19 5.50
CA ALA A 353 -22.23 23.96 6.74
C ALA A 353 -23.25 25.10 6.63
N THR A 354 -23.16 25.92 5.58
CA THR A 354 -24.05 27.07 5.40
C THR A 354 -25.50 26.64 5.17
N SER A 355 -25.73 25.64 4.32
CA SER A 355 -27.07 25.14 4.05
C SER A 355 -27.64 24.34 5.22
N GLY A 356 -26.82 23.58 5.95
CA GLY A 356 -27.27 22.86 7.14
C GLY A 356 -27.74 23.79 8.26
N ILE A 357 -27.02 24.90 8.48
CA ILE A 357 -27.46 25.95 9.42
C ILE A 357 -28.77 26.60 8.93
N GLY A 358 -28.86 26.89 7.63
CA GLY A 358 -30.07 27.44 7.01
C GLY A 358 -31.29 26.54 7.20
N SER A 359 -31.19 25.25 6.89
CA SER A 359 -32.28 24.28 7.06
C SER A 359 -32.70 24.09 8.51
N LEU A 360 -31.77 24.15 9.48
CA LEU A 360 -32.11 24.17 10.90
C LEU A 360 -32.95 25.40 11.28
N TYR A 361 -32.52 26.58 10.84
CA TYR A 361 -33.19 27.84 11.15
C TYR A 361 -34.58 27.93 10.51
N LEU A 362 -34.69 27.63 9.21
CA LEU A 362 -35.96 27.63 8.48
C LEU A 362 -36.91 26.55 9.01
N GLY A 363 -36.40 25.33 9.22
CA GLY A 363 -37.19 24.24 9.78
C GLY A 363 -37.76 24.56 11.18
N TYR A 364 -37.02 25.32 11.99
CA TYR A 364 -37.51 25.80 13.28
C TYR A 364 -38.59 26.87 13.14
N ILE A 365 -38.37 27.90 12.30
CA ILE A 365 -39.33 29.01 12.12
C ILE A 365 -40.62 28.55 11.47
N GLU A 366 -40.52 27.75 10.42
CA GLU A 366 -41.67 27.27 9.64
C GLU A 366 -42.34 26.05 10.28
N SER A 367 -41.83 25.56 11.42
CA SER A 367 -42.25 24.29 12.04
C SER A 367 -42.20 23.10 11.06
N ASN A 368 -41.29 23.14 10.07
CA ASN A 368 -41.05 22.07 9.12
C ASN A 368 -40.04 21.08 9.69
N SER A 369 -40.55 20.00 10.28
CA SER A 369 -39.74 18.95 10.89
C SER A 369 -38.76 18.30 9.92
N THR A 370 -39.08 18.23 8.63
CA THR A 370 -38.24 17.55 7.65
C THR A 370 -37.00 18.36 7.26
N GLU A 371 -37.14 19.68 7.11
CA GLU A 371 -36.01 20.60 6.89
C GLU A 371 -35.13 20.70 8.15
N PHE A 372 -35.77 20.77 9.32
CA PHE A 372 -35.05 20.76 10.59
C PHE A 372 -34.19 19.50 10.75
N LEU A 373 -34.74 18.32 10.45
CA LEU A 373 -34.01 17.06 10.50
C LEU A 373 -32.87 16.99 9.47
N ASP A 374 -33.07 17.50 8.25
CA ASP A 374 -32.02 17.55 7.22
C ASP A 374 -30.80 18.35 7.73
N GLY A 375 -31.06 19.57 8.22
CA GLY A 375 -30.02 20.43 8.79
C GLY A 375 -29.35 19.81 10.02
N LEU A 376 -30.12 19.19 10.92
CA LEU A 376 -29.60 18.53 12.12
C LEU A 376 -28.62 17.40 11.77
N ILE A 377 -28.96 16.54 10.81
CA ILE A 377 -28.09 15.44 10.38
C ILE A 377 -26.76 15.99 9.82
N ILE A 378 -26.83 17.01 8.95
CA ILE A 378 -25.64 17.59 8.32
C ILE A 378 -24.69 18.17 9.36
N ILE A 379 -25.22 19.01 10.26
CA ILE A 379 -24.41 19.67 11.30
C ILE A 379 -23.86 18.67 12.30
N SER A 380 -24.65 17.67 12.70
CA SER A 380 -24.19 16.61 13.62
C SER A 380 -23.02 15.82 13.04
N ILE A 381 -23.11 15.43 11.76
CA ILE A 381 -22.03 14.70 11.07
C ILE A 381 -20.77 15.56 10.95
N GLN A 382 -20.90 16.84 10.62
CA GLN A 382 -19.75 17.74 10.54
C GLN A 382 -19.06 17.96 11.90
N ILE A 383 -19.84 18.20 12.96
CA ILE A 383 -19.32 18.32 14.32
C ILE A 383 -18.59 17.03 14.72
N LEU A 384 -19.18 15.86 14.43
CA LEU A 384 -18.56 14.58 14.70
C LEU A 384 -17.22 14.43 13.96
N ALA A 385 -17.19 14.76 12.66
CA ALA A 385 -15.98 14.66 11.85
C ALA A 385 -14.85 15.56 12.38
N VAL A 386 -15.16 16.82 12.72
CA VAL A 386 -14.20 17.77 13.30
C VAL A 386 -13.73 17.30 14.68
N THR A 387 -14.65 16.83 15.52
CA THR A 387 -14.34 16.32 16.87
C THR A 387 -13.39 15.13 16.79
N LEU A 388 -13.64 14.17 15.90
CA LEU A 388 -12.77 13.02 15.69
C LEU A 388 -11.38 13.43 15.17
N LEU A 389 -11.32 14.40 14.25
CA LEU A 389 -10.05 14.93 13.75
C LEU A 389 -9.24 15.59 14.87
N ILE A 390 -9.87 16.46 15.67
CA ILE A 390 -9.22 17.11 16.81
C ILE A 390 -8.74 16.06 17.81
N TYR A 391 -9.59 15.07 18.13
CA TYR A 391 -9.24 13.99 19.04
C TYR A 391 -8.00 13.21 18.56
N GLU A 392 -7.95 12.82 17.28
CA GLU A 392 -6.80 12.10 16.72
C GLU A 392 -5.52 12.95 16.71
N VAL A 393 -5.62 14.24 16.38
CA VAL A 393 -4.49 15.17 16.44
C VAL A 393 -4.00 15.30 17.88
N LEU A 394 -4.88 15.57 18.84
CA LEU A 394 -4.51 15.70 20.25
C LEU A 394 -3.88 14.40 20.75
N LYS A 395 -4.50 13.24 20.55
CA LYS A 395 -3.95 11.93 20.95
C LYS A 395 -2.54 11.70 20.41
N LYS A 396 -2.25 12.14 19.19
CA LYS A 396 -0.95 11.96 18.52
C LYS A 396 0.14 12.91 19.04
N TYR A 397 -0.22 14.13 19.45
CA TYR A 397 0.75 15.17 19.82
C TYR A 397 0.79 15.49 21.32
N LEU A 398 -0.27 15.24 22.09
CA LEU A 398 -0.32 15.47 23.55
C LEU A 398 0.76 14.69 24.32
N PRO A 399 1.06 13.40 24.02
CA PRO A 399 2.15 12.68 24.66
C PRO A 399 3.55 13.28 24.38
N ARG A 400 3.68 14.11 23.34
CA ARG A 400 4.94 14.82 23.02
C ARG A 400 5.02 16.18 23.72
N LEU A 401 3.90 16.72 24.19
CA LEU A 401 3.81 17.97 24.94
C LEU A 401 3.92 17.76 26.46
N THR A 402 3.49 16.59 26.96
CA THR A 402 3.58 16.23 28.39
C THR A 402 4.93 15.62 28.80
N LEU A 403 5.81 15.32 27.84
CA LEU A 403 7.20 14.97 28.11
C LEU A 403 8.04 16.24 28.16
N CYS A 404 8.25 16.76 29.37
CA CYS A 404 9.37 17.64 29.67
C CYS A 404 10.65 17.03 29.08
N PRO A 405 11.55 17.80 28.44
CA PRO A 405 12.72 17.25 27.80
C PRO A 405 13.65 16.65 28.87
N ARG A 406 13.63 15.32 29.05
CA ARG A 406 14.74 14.63 29.69
C ARG A 406 15.94 14.76 28.77
N ARG A 407 16.92 15.54 29.22
CA ARG A 407 18.32 15.43 28.80
C ARG A 407 18.82 14.03 29.16
N ASP A 408 18.51 13.04 28.34
CA ASP A 408 19.21 11.77 28.41
C ASP A 408 20.19 11.71 27.23
N LEU A 409 21.34 12.33 27.48
CA LEU A 409 22.61 11.95 26.90
C LEU A 409 22.84 10.47 27.23
N ASN A 410 22.59 9.59 26.28
CA ASN A 410 23.46 8.43 26.10
C ASN A 410 23.30 7.86 24.69
N PRO A 411 24.32 7.98 23.83
CA PRO A 411 24.42 7.12 22.68
C PRO A 411 24.90 5.74 23.14
N GLN A 412 24.54 4.72 22.36
CA GLN A 412 25.21 3.42 22.17
C GLN A 412 24.48 2.16 22.65
N PRO A 413 24.77 0.99 22.03
CA PRO A 413 25.56 0.74 20.81
C PRO A 413 24.72 0.30 19.59
#